data_AF-A0A7S3VFP3-F1
#
_entry.id   AF-A0A7S3VFP3-F1
#
_cell.length_a   1.000
_cell.length_b   1.000
_cell.length_c   1.000
_cell.angle_alpha   90.00
_cell.angle_beta   90.00
_cell.angle_gamma   90.00
#
_symmetry.space_group_name_H-M   'P 1'
#
loop_
_entity.id
_entity.type
_entity.pdbx_description
1 polymer ?
#
loop_
_entity_poly.entity_id
_entity_poly.type
_entity_poly.pdbx_seq_one_letter_code
_entity_poly.pdbx_strand_id
1 'polypeptide(L)'
;GGSCCVDDADFEFHMNWRSRWRKCGYIANNIKQLWKRRQTYCEDNGTSYNAKIRKNCPYACNLKCNVTNKPVMVPTTSPSPPNNPMPPTNNNNNNNGRPNILLILADDVGTGDVYTMDKVQMPNLNALMGKGIKFTDAHSTPLCAPSRYMLLSGNYPHRGRNPNGTWNMIQGDTNQFMDGQVSIAQVLKESGGYDTFMAGKYHIGGRVPLKPGAVLNKNNLLSDDGHDWNNQPLFDGPQDIGFGKSYMTDEGIQGGPYSWFRNGYLEGRDEVVTWQVGDHVTASGGTSIILNSNEGVASWDSTLYNQILVKETEEFMEEHLQKRP
;
A
#
# COMPACT_ATOMS: atom_id res chain seq x y z
N GLY A 1 -25.20 -39.57 2.86
CA GLY A 1 -25.38 -38.14 3.22
C GLY A 1 -24.09 -37.68 3.83
N GLY A 2 -23.44 -36.71 3.22
CA GLY A 2 -22.02 -36.39 3.42
C GLY A 2 -21.66 -36.00 4.84
N SER A 3 -20.63 -36.68 5.35
CA SER A 3 -19.82 -36.33 6.50
C SER A 3 -18.61 -35.52 6.04
N CYS A 4 -18.27 -34.45 6.77
CA CYS A 4 -16.98 -34.26 7.45
C CYS A 4 -16.91 -32.85 8.04
N CYS A 5 -17.11 -32.77 9.35
CA CYS A 5 -16.46 -31.76 10.17
C CYS A 5 -14.95 -32.07 10.22
N VAL A 6 -14.11 -31.05 10.10
CA VAL A 6 -12.74 -31.07 10.63
C VAL A 6 -12.55 -29.74 11.36
N ASP A 7 -12.63 -29.83 12.68
CA ASP A 7 -12.01 -28.87 13.61
C ASP A 7 -10.48 -29.07 13.60
N ASP A 8 -9.78 -28.03 14.06
CA ASP A 8 -8.35 -27.95 14.38
C ASP A 8 -7.34 -27.95 13.22
N ALA A 9 -6.77 -26.77 12.95
CA ALA A 9 -5.37 -26.48 13.31
C ALA A 9 -4.97 -25.08 12.84
N ASP A 10 -4.19 -24.40 13.67
CA ASP A 10 -3.39 -23.23 13.34
C ASP A 10 -2.82 -23.30 11.91
N PHE A 11 -3.29 -22.42 11.02
CA PHE A 11 -2.57 -22.09 9.79
C PHE A 11 -1.81 -20.77 10.01
N GLU A 12 -0.71 -20.88 10.74
CA GLU A 12 0.42 -19.96 10.60
C GLU A 12 0.93 -20.04 9.16
N PHE A 13 0.52 -19.09 8.31
CA PHE A 13 1.23 -18.83 7.06
C PHE A 13 2.11 -17.60 7.20
N HIS A 14 3.39 -17.90 7.38
CA HIS A 14 4.51 -16.99 7.44
C HIS A 14 4.70 -16.23 6.11
N MET A 15 4.30 -14.96 6.04
CA MET A 15 5.15 -13.97 5.37
C MET A 15 6.25 -13.55 6.34
N ASN A 16 7.17 -14.47 6.59
CA ASN A 16 8.35 -14.18 7.38
C ASN A 16 9.28 -13.30 6.52
N TRP A 17 9.11 -11.99 6.63
CA TRP A 17 10.10 -11.00 6.19
C TRP A 17 11.49 -11.16 6.88
N ARG A 18 11.71 -12.23 7.68
CA ARG A 18 13.01 -12.56 8.29
C ARG A 18 13.86 -13.62 7.57
N SER A 19 13.38 -14.38 6.56
CA SER A 19 14.14 -15.56 6.11
C SER A 19 14.86 -15.49 4.75
N ARG A 20 14.80 -14.40 3.97
CA ARG A 20 15.55 -14.31 2.68
C ARG A 20 16.41 -13.07 2.45
N TRP A 21 16.67 -12.25 3.47
CA TRP A 21 17.69 -11.19 3.40
C TRP A 21 19.12 -11.63 3.79
N ARG A 22 19.38 -12.94 3.91
CA ARG A 22 20.75 -13.48 4.07
C ARG A 22 21.47 -13.52 2.72
N LYS A 23 21.78 -12.34 2.14
CA LYS A 23 22.90 -12.11 1.20
C LYS A 23 23.07 -10.66 0.70
N CYS A 24 22.33 -9.68 1.23
CA CYS A 24 22.59 -8.25 0.95
C CYS A 24 23.10 -7.54 2.21
N GLY A 25 24.42 -7.56 2.41
CA GLY A 25 25.11 -7.07 3.62
C GLY A 25 25.05 -5.57 3.87
N TYR A 26 24.38 -4.78 3.03
CA TYR A 26 24.40 -3.31 3.12
C TYR A 26 23.12 -2.71 3.72
N ILE A 27 21.94 -3.32 3.52
CA ILE A 27 20.64 -2.80 4.00
C ILE A 27 20.33 -3.24 5.44
N ALA A 28 20.79 -4.43 5.84
CA ALA A 28 20.54 -5.00 7.17
C ALA A 28 21.24 -4.23 8.32
N ASN A 29 22.31 -3.49 8.04
CA ASN A 29 23.03 -2.71 9.05
C ASN A 29 22.35 -1.38 9.38
N ASN A 30 21.70 -0.73 8.41
CA ASN A 30 20.97 0.52 8.64
C ASN A 30 19.64 0.30 9.40
N ILE A 31 18.96 -0.82 9.15
CA ILE A 31 17.74 -1.20 9.88
C ILE A 31 18.06 -1.53 11.36
N LYS A 32 19.22 -2.13 11.66
CA LYS A 32 19.68 -2.35 13.04
C LYS A 32 20.07 -1.05 13.76
N GLN A 33 20.60 -0.05 13.04
CA GLN A 33 20.92 1.27 13.58
C GLN A 33 19.65 2.08 13.91
N LEU A 34 18.62 2.00 13.07
CA LEU A 34 17.31 2.60 13.33
C LEU A 34 16.59 1.95 14.52
N TRP A 35 16.73 0.64 14.70
CA TRP A 35 16.21 -0.08 15.87
C TRP A 35 16.95 0.27 17.17
N LYS A 36 18.26 0.52 17.14
CA LYS A 36 19.03 0.92 18.33
C LYS A 36 18.69 2.34 18.80
N ARG A 37 18.31 3.27 17.91
CA ARG A 37 17.83 4.61 18.28
C ARG A 37 16.42 4.61 18.90
N ARG A 38 15.64 3.53 18.74
CA ARG A 38 14.27 3.44 19.26
C ARG A 38 14.19 2.87 20.69
N GLN A 39 15.22 2.15 21.15
CA GLN A 39 15.29 1.72 22.55
C GLN A 39 15.64 2.87 23.52
N THR A 40 16.28 3.93 23.04
CA THR A 40 16.69 5.08 23.88
C THR A 40 15.60 6.16 24.03
N TYR A 41 14.48 6.07 23.31
CA TYR A 41 13.39 7.05 23.44
C TYR A 41 12.26 6.58 24.38
N CYS A 42 12.27 5.31 24.81
CA CYS A 42 11.28 4.77 25.75
C CYS A 42 11.79 4.65 27.19
N GLU A 43 13.03 5.04 27.48
CA GLU A 43 13.60 4.97 28.84
C GLU A 43 13.57 6.33 29.58
N ASP A 44 13.28 7.45 28.92
CA ASP A 44 13.35 8.78 29.54
C ASP A 44 12.00 9.47 29.83
N ASN A 45 10.85 8.87 29.48
CA ASN A 45 9.53 9.43 29.82
C ASN A 45 8.70 8.41 30.61
N GLY A 46 8.92 8.39 31.92
CA GLY A 46 8.29 7.51 32.90
C GLY A 46 6.77 7.67 33.04
N THR A 47 6.00 7.13 32.09
CA THR A 47 4.56 6.89 32.26
C THR A 47 4.23 5.42 32.09
N SER A 48 4.06 4.73 33.22
CA SER A 48 3.55 3.36 33.29
C SER A 48 2.05 3.33 32.95
N TYR A 49 1.66 2.69 31.84
CA TYR A 49 0.25 2.35 31.60
C TYR A 49 -0.04 0.95 32.16
N ASN A 50 -0.73 0.91 33.31
CA ASN A 50 -1.21 -0.32 33.95
C ASN A 50 -2.42 -0.87 33.19
N ALA A 51 -2.22 -1.87 32.33
CA ALA A 51 -3.32 -2.68 31.80
C ALA A 51 -3.79 -3.68 32.87
N LYS A 52 -4.79 -3.30 33.67
CA LYS A 52 -5.53 -4.23 34.53
C LYS A 52 -6.31 -5.22 33.66
N ILE A 53 -5.88 -6.49 33.68
CA ILE A 53 -6.60 -7.63 33.13
C ILE A 53 -7.97 -7.73 33.81
N ARG A 54 -9.06 -7.64 33.04
CA ARG A 54 -10.43 -7.89 33.53
C ARG A 54 -10.55 -9.35 33.98
N LYS A 55 -10.99 -9.54 35.22
CA LYS A 55 -10.93 -10.82 35.95
C LYS A 55 -12.11 -11.77 35.75
N ASN A 56 -12.94 -11.62 34.70
CA ASN A 56 -14.06 -12.53 34.43
C ASN A 56 -14.20 -12.81 32.93
N CYS A 57 -13.52 -13.84 32.45
CA CYS A 57 -13.84 -14.53 31.20
C CYS A 57 -14.33 -15.94 31.58
N PRO A 58 -15.52 -16.41 31.14
CA PRO A 58 -16.09 -17.67 31.63
C PRO A 58 -15.45 -18.94 31.06
N TYR A 59 -14.36 -18.84 30.29
CA TYR A 59 -13.66 -20.00 29.72
C TYR A 59 -12.18 -19.97 30.12
N ALA A 60 -11.91 -20.24 31.41
CA ALA A 60 -10.57 -20.52 31.88
C ALA A 60 -10.21 -21.97 31.52
N CYS A 61 -9.38 -22.15 30.50
CA CYS A 61 -8.79 -23.45 30.17
C CYS A 61 -7.69 -23.76 31.21
N ASN A 62 -8.01 -24.59 32.20
CA ASN A 62 -7.05 -25.13 33.16
C ASN A 62 -6.32 -26.32 32.50
N LEU A 63 -5.17 -26.09 31.89
CA LEU A 63 -4.24 -27.15 31.50
C LEU A 63 -2.88 -26.91 32.14
N LYS A 64 -2.58 -27.70 33.17
CA LYS A 64 -1.23 -27.89 33.71
C LYS A 64 -0.44 -28.71 32.69
N CYS A 65 0.51 -28.09 31.99
CA CYS A 65 1.46 -28.80 31.15
C CYS A 65 2.47 -29.57 32.01
N ASN A 66 2.25 -30.88 32.17
CA ASN A 66 3.27 -31.83 32.62
C ASN A 66 3.91 -32.47 31.38
N VAL A 67 5.11 -32.02 31.02
CA VAL A 67 5.82 -32.49 29.82
C VAL A 67 6.65 -33.73 30.18
N THR A 68 6.07 -34.92 30.08
CA THR A 68 6.83 -36.18 30.18
C THR A 68 6.40 -37.23 29.16
N ASN A 69 6.21 -36.84 27.88
CA ASN A 69 6.35 -37.74 26.73
C ASN A 69 6.47 -36.90 25.43
N LYS A 70 7.62 -36.99 24.75
CA LYS A 70 7.82 -36.39 23.42
C LYS A 70 7.10 -37.24 22.36
N PRO A 71 6.32 -36.66 21.43
CA PRO A 71 5.84 -37.41 20.28
C PRO A 71 7.00 -37.70 19.32
N VAL A 72 7.03 -38.92 18.80
CA VAL A 72 7.98 -39.36 17.75
C VAL A 72 7.53 -38.74 16.41
N MET A 73 8.40 -37.92 15.80
CA MET A 73 8.18 -37.39 14.45
C MET A 73 8.36 -38.51 13.42
N VAL A 74 7.35 -38.73 12.58
CA VAL A 74 7.48 -39.54 11.36
C VAL A 74 7.97 -38.63 10.23
N PRO A 75 9.07 -38.94 9.52
CA PRO A 75 9.56 -38.09 8.43
C PRO A 75 8.67 -38.25 7.20
N THR A 76 7.99 -37.18 6.77
CA THR A 76 7.37 -37.09 5.45
C THR A 76 8.41 -36.60 4.44
N THR A 77 8.79 -37.44 3.48
CA THR A 77 9.66 -37.07 2.36
C THR A 77 8.89 -36.26 1.34
N SER A 78 9.01 -34.93 1.40
CA SER A 78 8.60 -34.05 0.30
C SER A 78 9.69 -34.08 -0.78
N PRO A 79 9.36 -34.27 -2.07
CA PRO A 79 10.38 -34.27 -3.12
C PRO A 79 11.04 -32.89 -3.23
N SER A 80 12.38 -32.90 -3.27
CA SER A 80 13.20 -31.71 -3.50
C SER A 80 12.88 -31.07 -4.85
N PRO A 81 12.86 -29.73 -4.96
CA PRO A 81 12.75 -29.08 -6.26
C PRO A 81 13.95 -29.45 -7.16
N PRO A 82 13.75 -29.56 -8.48
CA PRO A 82 14.82 -29.90 -9.41
C PRO A 82 15.96 -28.85 -9.34
N ASN A 83 17.19 -29.35 -9.18
CA ASN A 83 18.42 -28.58 -9.25
C ASN A 83 18.72 -28.18 -10.71
N ASN A 84 17.94 -27.25 -11.26
CA ASN A 84 18.38 -26.53 -12.46
C ASN A 84 19.26 -25.35 -12.00
N PRO A 85 20.55 -25.30 -12.41
CA PRO A 85 21.35 -24.11 -12.19
C PRO A 85 20.68 -22.94 -12.90
N MET A 86 20.39 -21.87 -12.16
CA MET A 86 20.01 -20.59 -12.78
C MET A 86 21.10 -20.22 -13.80
N PRO A 87 20.72 -19.72 -14.99
CA PRO A 87 21.70 -19.27 -15.97
C PRO A 87 22.60 -18.20 -15.32
N PRO A 88 23.92 -18.22 -15.58
CA PRO A 88 24.85 -17.27 -15.01
C PRO A 88 24.43 -15.86 -15.43
N THR A 89 24.03 -15.05 -14.46
CA THR A 89 23.89 -13.61 -14.67
C THR A 89 25.28 -13.07 -14.93
N ASN A 90 25.47 -12.51 -16.12
CA ASN A 90 26.72 -11.94 -16.59
C ASN A 90 26.98 -10.63 -15.80
N ASN A 91 27.43 -10.77 -14.55
CA ASN A 91 27.73 -9.65 -13.65
C ASN A 91 29.10 -9.05 -13.98
N ASN A 92 29.21 -8.47 -15.18
CA ASN A 92 30.31 -7.59 -15.57
C ASN A 92 29.91 -6.11 -15.43
N ASN A 93 29.19 -5.76 -14.37
CA ASN A 93 28.97 -4.37 -13.98
C ASN A 93 29.45 -4.16 -12.55
N ASN A 94 30.69 -3.65 -12.43
CA ASN A 94 31.21 -2.97 -11.25
C ASN A 94 30.45 -1.65 -10.98
N ASN A 95 29.12 -1.70 -10.91
CA ASN A 95 28.35 -0.62 -10.32
C ASN A 95 28.08 -1.02 -8.87
N ASN A 96 28.77 -0.35 -7.95
CA ASN A 96 28.40 -0.20 -6.54
C ASN A 96 27.03 0.55 -6.39
N GLY A 97 26.15 0.41 -7.37
CA GLY A 97 24.95 1.21 -7.63
C GLY A 97 23.71 0.53 -7.08
N ARG A 98 22.96 1.30 -6.30
CA ARG A 98 21.62 0.93 -5.83
C ARG A 98 20.69 0.81 -7.05
N PRO A 99 19.89 -0.27 -7.19
CA PRO A 99 19.02 -0.46 -8.36
C PRO A 99 17.80 0.46 -8.31
N ASN A 100 17.31 0.94 -9.44
CA ASN A 100 16.01 1.62 -9.50
C ASN A 100 14.87 0.63 -9.26
N ILE A 101 13.86 1.02 -8.48
CA ILE A 101 12.72 0.17 -8.11
C ILE A 101 11.46 0.80 -8.69
N LEU A 102 10.79 0.07 -9.59
CA LEU A 102 9.47 0.42 -10.13
C LEU A 102 8.44 -0.61 -9.66
N LEU A 103 7.43 -0.14 -8.93
CA LEU A 103 6.31 -0.95 -8.45
C LEU A 103 5.04 -0.54 -9.20
N ILE A 104 4.50 -1.46 -10.00
CA ILE A 104 3.23 -1.27 -10.72
C ILE A 104 2.17 -2.11 -10.01
N LEU A 105 1.12 -1.46 -9.50
CA LEU A 105 0.00 -2.10 -8.84
C LEU A 105 -1.28 -1.86 -9.65
N ALA A 106 -1.79 -2.92 -10.27
CA ALA A 106 -3.09 -2.89 -10.92
C ALA A 106 -4.21 -3.07 -9.89
N ASP A 107 -5.35 -2.41 -10.11
CA ASP A 107 -6.53 -2.48 -9.24
C ASP A 107 -7.57 -3.40 -9.87
N ASP A 108 -8.17 -4.29 -9.08
CA ASP A 108 -9.21 -5.25 -9.50
C ASP A 108 -8.86 -6.13 -10.71
N VAL A 109 -7.59 -6.49 -10.87
CA VAL A 109 -7.12 -7.45 -11.89
C VAL A 109 -7.01 -8.85 -11.28
N GLY A 110 -7.72 -9.80 -11.88
CA GLY A 110 -7.65 -11.21 -11.52
C GLY A 110 -6.51 -11.95 -12.24
N THR A 111 -6.08 -13.08 -11.68
CA THR A 111 -5.15 -14.00 -12.37
C THR A 111 -5.72 -14.51 -13.69
N GLY A 112 -7.05 -14.59 -13.78
CA GLY A 112 -7.82 -14.90 -14.98
C GLY A 112 -7.54 -13.98 -16.17
N ASP A 113 -7.37 -12.68 -15.88
CA ASP A 113 -7.16 -11.64 -16.89
C ASP A 113 -5.73 -11.68 -17.45
N VAL A 114 -4.77 -12.12 -16.62
CA VAL A 114 -3.34 -12.13 -16.96
C VAL A 114 -2.90 -13.46 -17.58
N TYR A 115 -3.39 -14.59 -17.09
CA TYR A 115 -2.82 -15.91 -17.41
C TYR A 115 -3.70 -16.79 -18.28
N THR A 116 -5.00 -16.51 -18.42
CA THR A 116 -5.95 -17.53 -18.90
C THR A 116 -6.90 -17.11 -20.02
N MET A 117 -6.63 -16.02 -20.76
CA MET A 117 -7.47 -15.67 -21.91
C MET A 117 -6.69 -14.98 -23.03
N ASP A 118 -6.72 -15.55 -24.25
CA ASP A 118 -6.32 -14.89 -25.50
C ASP A 118 -7.17 -13.64 -25.85
N LYS A 119 -8.15 -13.31 -25.01
CA LYS A 119 -9.14 -12.25 -25.23
C LYS A 119 -8.60 -10.84 -24.95
N VAL A 120 -7.61 -10.71 -24.07
CA VAL A 120 -7.01 -9.41 -23.73
C VAL A 120 -5.54 -9.43 -24.14
N GLN A 121 -5.21 -8.61 -25.14
CA GLN A 121 -3.84 -8.50 -25.63
C GLN A 121 -3.01 -7.63 -24.67
N MET A 122 -2.07 -8.25 -23.95
CA MET A 122 -1.15 -7.55 -23.04
C MET A 122 0.32 -7.71 -23.45
N PRO A 123 0.73 -7.25 -24.65
CA PRO A 123 2.05 -7.53 -25.21
C PRO A 123 3.22 -7.07 -24.32
N ASN A 124 3.09 -5.93 -23.64
CA ASN A 124 4.11 -5.41 -22.73
C ASN A 124 4.24 -6.27 -21.46
N LEU A 125 3.11 -6.68 -20.87
CA LEU A 125 3.12 -7.57 -19.70
C LEU A 125 3.65 -8.96 -20.08
N ASN A 126 3.26 -9.49 -21.24
CA ASN A 126 3.77 -10.75 -21.78
C ASN A 126 5.29 -10.71 -21.99
N ALA A 127 5.81 -9.61 -22.54
CA ALA A 127 7.25 -9.41 -22.69
C ALA A 127 7.97 -9.33 -21.33
N LEU A 128 7.39 -8.64 -20.35
CA LEU A 128 7.93 -8.56 -18.98
C LEU A 128 7.95 -9.95 -18.32
N MET A 129 6.85 -10.69 -18.43
CA MET A 129 6.69 -12.06 -17.94
C MET A 129 7.68 -13.04 -18.59
N GLY A 130 8.04 -12.84 -19.86
CA GLY A 130 9.01 -13.67 -20.58
C GLY A 130 10.46 -13.42 -20.18
N LYS A 131 10.75 -12.25 -19.57
CA LYS A 131 12.11 -11.85 -19.15
C LYS A 131 12.30 -11.88 -17.62
N GLY A 132 11.21 -11.98 -16.86
CA GLY A 132 11.20 -11.86 -15.41
C GLY A 132 10.85 -13.15 -14.67
N ILE A 133 10.60 -13.01 -13.37
CA ILE A 133 10.10 -14.08 -12.50
C ILE A 133 8.59 -13.93 -12.38
N LYS A 134 7.88 -15.06 -12.52
CA LYS A 134 6.43 -15.15 -12.30
C LYS A 134 6.16 -15.90 -11.00
N PHE A 135 5.26 -15.36 -10.19
CA PHE A 135 4.73 -16.05 -9.02
C PHE A 135 3.37 -16.65 -9.39
N THR A 136 3.26 -17.98 -9.26
CA THR A 136 2.00 -18.72 -9.51
C THR A 136 1.14 -18.83 -8.26
N ASP A 137 1.68 -18.46 -7.10
CA ASP A 137 1.03 -18.51 -5.80
C ASP A 137 1.36 -17.23 -5.03
N ALA A 138 0.67 -16.15 -5.41
CA ALA A 138 0.78 -14.84 -4.78
C ALA A 138 -0.60 -14.45 -4.25
N HIS A 139 -0.65 -13.92 -3.03
CA HIS A 139 -1.91 -13.61 -2.34
C HIS A 139 -2.01 -12.14 -1.99
N SER A 140 -3.23 -11.64 -2.05
CA SER A 140 -3.65 -10.35 -1.51
C SER A 140 -4.89 -10.56 -0.63
N THR A 141 -5.22 -9.57 0.18
CA THR A 141 -6.55 -9.51 0.80
C THR A 141 -7.57 -9.11 -0.27
N PRO A 142 -8.83 -9.59 -0.22
CA PRO A 142 -9.81 -9.39 -1.30
C PRO A 142 -10.35 -7.95 -1.41
N LEU A 143 -9.70 -6.98 -0.75
CA LEU A 143 -10.13 -5.59 -0.69
C LEU A 143 -8.95 -4.64 -0.94
N CYS A 144 -9.20 -3.57 -1.68
CA CYS A 144 -8.20 -2.62 -2.15
C CYS A 144 -7.41 -1.95 -1.02
N ALA A 145 -8.09 -1.30 -0.06
CA ALA A 145 -7.42 -0.56 1.00
C ALA A 145 -6.59 -1.44 1.95
N PRO A 146 -7.12 -2.57 2.48
CA PRO A 146 -6.30 -3.53 3.21
C PRO A 146 -5.08 -4.04 2.43
N SER A 147 -5.21 -4.29 1.12
CA SER A 147 -4.09 -4.77 0.27
C SER A 147 -3.02 -3.71 0.11
N ARG A 148 -3.41 -2.46 -0.14
CA ARG A 148 -2.49 -1.31 -0.27
C ARG A 148 -1.74 -1.05 1.03
N TYR A 149 -2.43 -1.13 2.17
CA TYR A 149 -1.78 -1.02 3.48
C TYR A 149 -0.78 -2.16 3.72
N MET A 150 -1.15 -3.42 3.42
CA MET A 150 -0.22 -4.55 3.54
C MET A 150 1.03 -4.37 2.67
N LEU A 151 0.85 -3.91 1.43
CA LEU A 151 1.93 -3.66 0.48
C LEU A 151 2.89 -2.57 0.99
N LEU A 152 2.34 -1.46 1.47
CA LEU A 152 3.15 -0.31 1.90
C LEU A 152 3.78 -0.51 3.27
N SER A 153 3.11 -1.19 4.20
CA SER A 153 3.57 -1.34 5.60
C SER A 153 4.29 -2.67 5.87
N GLY A 154 4.08 -3.70 5.06
CA GLY A 154 4.49 -5.07 5.35
C GLY A 154 3.76 -5.73 6.53
N ASN A 155 2.67 -5.12 7.03
CA ASN A 155 1.89 -5.62 8.16
C ASN A 155 0.52 -6.14 7.71
N TYR A 156 -0.02 -7.13 8.43
CA TYR A 156 -1.40 -7.57 8.24
C TYR A 156 -2.40 -6.46 8.57
N PRO A 157 -3.59 -6.44 7.92
CA PRO A 157 -4.57 -5.35 8.07
C PRO A 157 -5.00 -5.10 9.52
N HIS A 158 -5.14 -6.15 10.33
CA HIS A 158 -5.53 -6.05 11.75
C HIS A 158 -4.50 -5.32 12.63
N ARG A 159 -3.29 -5.06 12.14
CA ARG A 159 -2.26 -4.26 12.82
C ARG A 159 -2.28 -2.79 12.43
N GLY A 160 -3.09 -2.43 11.44
CA GLY A 160 -3.36 -1.04 11.13
C GLY A 160 -4.35 -0.44 12.12
N ARG A 161 -4.61 0.84 11.97
CA ARG A 161 -5.44 1.61 12.89
C ARG A 161 -6.87 1.11 12.97
N ASN A 162 -7.47 0.81 11.81
CA ASN A 162 -8.78 0.18 11.75
C ASN A 162 -8.61 -1.31 11.40
N PRO A 163 -9.02 -2.26 12.25
CA PRO A 163 -8.91 -3.69 11.95
C PRO A 163 -9.57 -4.10 10.63
N ASN A 164 -10.62 -3.37 10.21
CA ASN A 164 -11.34 -3.61 8.98
C ASN A 164 -10.74 -2.86 7.76
N GLY A 165 -9.78 -1.97 7.97
CA GLY A 165 -9.19 -1.09 6.95
C GLY A 165 -9.76 0.33 6.94
N THR A 166 -9.01 1.25 6.33
CA THR A 166 -9.40 2.65 6.09
C THR A 166 -9.29 2.92 4.59
N TRP A 167 -10.36 3.39 3.95
CA TRP A 167 -10.43 3.51 2.49
C TRP A 167 -10.13 4.92 2.02
N ASN A 168 -10.97 5.86 2.41
CA ASN A 168 -11.03 7.19 1.80
C ASN A 168 -10.88 8.29 2.85
N MET A 169 -10.78 9.52 2.37
CA MET A 169 -10.65 10.70 3.22
C MET A 169 -11.93 11.03 4.01
N ILE A 170 -13.09 10.45 3.62
CA ILE A 170 -14.38 10.61 4.32
C ILE A 170 -14.31 10.09 5.76
N GLN A 171 -13.46 9.10 6.03
CA GLN A 171 -13.30 8.58 7.39
C GLN A 171 -12.69 9.64 8.32
N GLY A 172 -12.00 10.66 7.80
CA GLY A 172 -11.69 11.90 8.51
C GLY A 172 -10.70 11.83 9.66
N ASP A 173 -10.35 10.62 10.09
CA ASP A 173 -9.63 10.41 11.33
C ASP A 173 -8.10 10.36 11.11
N THR A 174 -7.62 9.74 10.01
CA THR A 174 -6.20 9.56 9.61
C THR A 174 -6.12 8.43 8.55
N ASN A 175 -4.93 8.14 8.03
CA ASN A 175 -4.67 6.91 7.28
C ASN A 175 -4.63 5.63 8.16
N GLN A 176 -4.49 4.49 7.50
CA GLN A 176 -4.45 3.16 8.13
C GLN A 176 -3.20 2.88 8.99
N PHE A 177 -2.15 3.70 8.92
CA PHE A 177 -0.92 3.48 9.70
C PHE A 177 -1.12 3.82 11.19
N MET A 178 -0.58 2.96 12.04
CA MET A 178 -0.39 3.24 13.46
C MET A 178 0.88 4.06 13.68
N ASP A 179 0.90 4.83 14.76
CA ASP A 179 2.04 5.67 15.12
C ASP A 179 3.34 4.83 15.18
N GLY A 180 4.33 5.28 14.41
CA GLY A 180 5.65 4.65 14.34
C GLY A 180 5.72 3.32 13.58
N GLN A 181 4.69 2.96 12.82
CA GLN A 181 4.85 2.08 11.66
C GLN A 181 5.58 2.84 10.55
N VAL A 182 6.36 2.10 9.75
CA VAL A 182 7.22 2.67 8.72
C VAL A 182 6.84 2.03 7.40
N SER A 183 6.63 2.83 6.36
CA SER A 183 6.33 2.32 5.03
C SER A 183 7.59 1.87 4.29
N ILE A 184 7.42 1.07 3.23
CA ILE A 184 8.50 0.74 2.30
C ILE A 184 9.11 2.00 1.66
N ALA A 185 8.30 3.01 1.35
CA ALA A 185 8.78 4.27 0.78
C ALA A 185 9.68 5.01 1.79
N GLN A 186 9.28 5.05 3.06
CA GLN A 186 10.08 5.66 4.11
C GLN A 186 11.41 4.91 4.32
N VAL A 187 11.40 3.58 4.34
CA VAL A 187 12.64 2.78 4.41
C VAL A 187 13.56 3.07 3.23
N LEU A 188 13.03 3.08 2.00
CA LEU A 188 13.80 3.35 0.79
C LEU A 188 14.39 4.77 0.82
N LYS A 189 13.60 5.77 1.20
CA LYS A 189 14.05 7.15 1.29
C LYS A 189 15.13 7.34 2.36
N GLU A 190 14.83 6.97 3.61
CA GLU A 190 15.70 7.28 4.76
C GLU A 190 16.93 6.38 4.84
N SER A 191 16.77 5.07 4.66
CA SER A 191 17.88 4.11 4.79
C SER A 191 18.56 3.82 3.46
N GLY A 192 17.79 3.85 2.38
CA GLY A 192 18.25 3.54 1.04
C GLY A 192 18.71 4.76 0.26
N GLY A 193 18.38 5.98 0.71
CA GLY A 193 18.72 7.24 0.02
C GLY A 193 18.10 7.34 -1.38
N TYR A 194 16.91 6.77 -1.56
CA TYR A 194 16.14 6.82 -2.81
C TYR A 194 15.30 8.09 -2.89
N ASP A 195 15.11 8.60 -4.11
CA ASP A 195 13.96 9.45 -4.38
C ASP A 195 12.73 8.55 -4.50
N THR A 196 11.64 8.93 -3.85
CA THR A 196 10.41 8.15 -3.79
C THR A 196 9.25 8.94 -4.39
N PHE A 197 8.51 8.28 -5.27
CA PHE A 197 7.36 8.85 -5.97
C PHE A 197 6.19 7.87 -5.98
N MET A 198 4.98 8.40 -5.89
CA MET A 198 3.73 7.65 -6.02
C MET A 198 2.82 8.34 -7.02
N ALA A 199 2.31 7.59 -8.00
CA ALA A 199 1.26 8.05 -8.91
C ALA A 199 0.04 7.13 -8.83
N GLY A 200 -1.16 7.72 -8.76
CA GLY A 200 -2.43 7.00 -8.82
C GLY A 200 -3.13 6.82 -7.47
N LYS A 201 -3.91 5.76 -7.37
CA LYS A 201 -4.87 5.58 -6.27
C LYS A 201 -4.17 5.32 -4.93
N TYR A 202 -4.44 6.14 -3.92
CA TYR A 202 -3.88 5.98 -2.57
C TYR A 202 -4.73 5.04 -1.72
N HIS A 203 -6.00 5.39 -1.52
CA HIS A 203 -7.05 4.56 -0.95
C HIS A 203 -6.68 3.82 0.34
N ILE A 204 -5.97 4.47 1.25
CA ILE A 204 -5.69 3.97 2.60
C ILE A 204 -6.01 5.00 3.69
N GLY A 205 -6.95 5.90 3.37
CA GLY A 205 -7.32 7.05 4.20
C GLY A 205 -6.43 8.28 4.00
N GLY A 206 -6.54 9.18 4.95
CA GLY A 206 -5.97 10.53 4.90
C GLY A 206 -6.89 11.46 5.67
N ARG A 207 -6.39 12.64 6.00
CA ARG A 207 -7.10 13.62 6.82
C ARG A 207 -7.15 14.96 6.10
N VAL A 208 -8.37 15.33 5.72
CA VAL A 208 -8.67 16.61 5.08
C VAL A 208 -8.18 17.75 5.96
N PRO A 209 -7.50 18.76 5.41
CA PRO A 209 -7.13 19.94 6.18
C PRO A 209 -8.37 20.74 6.56
N LEU A 210 -8.47 21.13 7.82
CA LEU A 210 -9.60 21.90 8.35
C LEU A 210 -9.13 23.26 8.87
N LYS A 211 -9.94 24.30 8.63
CA LYS A 211 -9.75 25.60 9.26
C LYS A 211 -9.98 25.48 10.78
N PRO A 212 -9.38 26.35 11.60
CA PRO A 212 -9.57 26.32 13.05
C PRO A 212 -11.06 26.34 13.44
N GLY A 213 -11.49 25.33 14.19
CA GLY A 213 -12.88 25.18 14.64
C GLY A 213 -13.86 24.59 13.62
N ALA A 214 -13.42 24.31 12.38
CA ALA A 214 -14.24 23.60 11.40
C ALA A 214 -14.33 22.10 11.73
N VAL A 215 -15.40 21.47 11.24
CA VAL A 215 -15.63 20.03 11.33
C VAL A 215 -15.67 19.48 9.91
N LEU A 216 -15.14 18.26 9.71
CA LEU A 216 -15.16 17.60 8.41
C LEU A 216 -16.59 17.47 7.86
N ASN A 217 -16.84 18.08 6.72
CA ASN A 217 -18.03 17.84 5.92
C ASN A 217 -17.80 16.68 4.96
N LYS A 218 -18.33 15.50 5.32
CA LYS A 218 -18.19 14.26 4.56
C LYS A 218 -18.89 14.28 3.19
N ASN A 219 -19.87 15.15 3.02
CA ASN A 219 -20.63 15.27 1.77
C ASN A 219 -19.98 16.26 0.80
N ASN A 220 -19.17 17.18 1.32
CA ASN A 220 -18.49 18.23 0.56
C ASN A 220 -17.00 18.27 0.90
N LEU A 221 -16.29 17.17 0.61
CA LEU A 221 -14.87 17.04 0.92
C LEU A 221 -14.00 18.11 0.26
N LEU A 222 -14.32 18.51 -0.97
CA LEU A 222 -13.50 19.43 -1.76
C LEU A 222 -13.98 20.88 -1.65
N SER A 223 -15.30 21.13 -1.58
CA SER A 223 -15.84 22.49 -1.70
C SER A 223 -16.25 23.16 -0.38
N ASP A 224 -16.30 22.43 0.74
CA ASP A 224 -16.72 23.02 2.01
C ASP A 224 -15.75 24.13 2.47
N ASP A 225 -16.29 25.30 2.81
CA ASP A 225 -15.52 26.45 3.26
C ASP A 225 -14.73 26.19 4.55
N GLY A 226 -15.11 25.19 5.35
CA GLY A 226 -14.37 24.74 6.53
C GLY A 226 -13.11 23.95 6.19
N HIS A 227 -12.95 23.47 4.96
CA HIS A 227 -11.77 22.71 4.53
C HIS A 227 -10.69 23.66 3.99
N ASP A 228 -9.45 23.47 4.44
CA ASP A 228 -8.33 24.39 4.20
C ASP A 228 -7.39 23.91 3.09
N TRP A 229 -7.96 23.42 1.98
CA TRP A 229 -7.19 23.04 0.79
C TRP A 229 -6.37 24.19 0.20
N ASN A 230 -6.67 25.42 0.59
CA ASN A 230 -5.99 26.61 0.08
C ASN A 230 -4.61 26.84 0.67
N ASN A 231 -4.40 26.38 1.90
CA ASN A 231 -3.21 26.70 2.67
C ASN A 231 -2.49 25.45 3.16
N GLN A 232 -3.14 24.29 3.12
CA GLN A 232 -2.62 23.05 3.70
C GLN A 232 -2.77 21.88 2.73
N PRO A 233 -1.82 20.93 2.75
CA PRO A 233 -1.97 19.68 2.03
C PRO A 233 -2.93 18.74 2.77
N LEU A 234 -3.32 17.66 2.09
CA LEU A 234 -3.81 16.45 2.71
C LEU A 234 -2.81 15.98 3.77
N PHE A 235 -3.31 15.73 4.98
CA PHE A 235 -2.53 15.14 6.05
C PHE A 235 -2.67 13.62 6.06
N ASP A 236 -1.68 12.94 6.64
CA ASP A 236 -1.59 11.48 6.69
C ASP A 236 -1.62 10.85 5.26
N GLY A 237 -1.21 11.63 4.26
CA GLY A 237 -1.15 11.26 2.86
C GLY A 237 0.15 10.54 2.49
N PRO A 238 0.42 10.35 1.18
CA PRO A 238 1.67 9.74 0.71
C PRO A 238 2.93 10.41 1.27
N GLN A 239 2.89 11.73 1.43
CA GLN A 239 4.00 12.56 1.93
C GLN A 239 4.39 12.17 3.36
N ASP A 240 3.40 11.90 4.20
CA ASP A 240 3.58 11.58 5.62
C ASP A 240 4.09 10.15 5.83
N ILE A 241 3.92 9.28 4.83
CA ILE A 241 4.44 7.91 4.85
C ILE A 241 5.71 7.75 4.00
N GLY A 242 6.42 8.82 3.70
CA GLY A 242 7.78 8.76 3.14
C GLY A 242 7.90 8.84 1.62
N PHE A 243 6.82 9.14 0.89
CA PHE A 243 6.93 9.54 -0.51
C PHE A 243 7.43 10.98 -0.63
N GLY A 244 8.56 11.19 -1.31
CA GLY A 244 9.12 12.52 -1.56
C GLY A 244 8.25 13.36 -2.49
N LYS A 245 7.60 12.70 -3.46
CA LYS A 245 6.62 13.31 -4.37
C LYS A 245 5.42 12.40 -4.52
N SER A 246 4.25 12.96 -4.84
CA SER A 246 3.08 12.18 -5.21
C SER A 246 2.19 12.90 -6.22
N TYR A 247 1.46 12.11 -6.99
CA TYR A 247 0.34 12.55 -7.81
C TYR A 247 -0.79 11.53 -7.67
N MET A 248 -1.66 11.76 -6.69
CA MET A 248 -2.61 10.73 -6.24
C MET A 248 -4.06 11.07 -6.54
N THR A 249 -4.90 10.04 -6.46
CA THR A 249 -6.35 10.14 -6.29
C THR A 249 -6.77 9.39 -5.03
N ASP A 250 -7.93 9.72 -4.46
CA ASP A 250 -8.43 9.04 -3.28
C ASP A 250 -8.90 7.62 -3.63
N GLU A 251 -9.95 7.51 -4.46
CA GLU A 251 -10.57 6.22 -4.81
C GLU A 251 -10.29 5.77 -6.26
N GLY A 252 -9.45 6.49 -7.02
CA GLY A 252 -9.22 6.23 -8.44
C GLY A 252 -10.41 6.65 -9.30
N ILE A 253 -10.72 5.87 -10.33
CA ILE A 253 -11.88 6.12 -11.21
C ILE A 253 -13.20 5.55 -10.68
N GLN A 254 -13.16 4.76 -9.61
CA GLN A 254 -14.31 3.98 -9.12
C GLN A 254 -15.26 4.79 -8.23
N GLY A 255 -14.75 5.83 -7.58
CA GLY A 255 -15.48 6.60 -6.58
C GLY A 255 -14.95 8.02 -6.48
N GLY A 256 -15.78 8.88 -5.90
CA GLY A 256 -15.37 10.24 -5.58
C GLY A 256 -14.52 10.33 -4.31
N PRO A 257 -13.88 11.47 -4.05
CA PRO A 257 -13.92 12.66 -4.89
C PRO A 257 -13.11 12.49 -6.19
N TYR A 258 -13.69 12.87 -7.33
CA TYR A 258 -13.08 12.77 -8.67
C TYR A 258 -12.05 13.88 -8.86
N SER A 259 -10.90 13.73 -8.22
CA SER A 259 -9.91 14.79 -8.03
C SER A 259 -8.49 14.25 -7.98
N TRP A 260 -7.55 15.16 -8.18
CA TRP A 260 -6.11 14.90 -8.16
C TRP A 260 -5.46 15.67 -7.03
N PHE A 261 -4.50 15.03 -6.37
CA PHE A 261 -3.68 15.67 -5.33
C PHE A 261 -2.22 15.56 -5.70
N ARG A 262 -1.58 16.70 -5.96
CA ARG A 262 -0.13 16.77 -6.18
C ARG A 262 0.56 17.11 -4.89
N ASN A 263 1.40 16.19 -4.40
CA ASN A 263 2.12 16.33 -3.13
C ASN A 263 1.18 16.66 -1.95
N GLY A 264 -0.04 16.12 -1.98
CA GLY A 264 -1.09 16.39 -0.99
C GLY A 264 -1.96 17.61 -1.27
N TYR A 265 -1.60 18.51 -2.19
CA TYR A 265 -2.43 19.68 -2.52
C TYR A 265 -3.47 19.33 -3.57
N LEU A 266 -4.72 19.74 -3.33
CA LEU A 266 -5.83 19.59 -4.29
C LEU A 266 -5.57 20.44 -5.54
N GLU A 267 -5.45 19.79 -6.69
CA GLU A 267 -5.38 20.49 -7.97
C GLU A 267 -6.78 20.86 -8.47
N GLY A 268 -6.91 21.94 -9.25
CA GLY A 268 -8.20 22.33 -9.84
C GLY A 268 -9.28 22.74 -8.83
N ARG A 269 -8.88 23.13 -7.61
CA ARG A 269 -9.79 23.45 -6.50
C ARG A 269 -10.82 24.56 -6.82
N ASP A 270 -10.45 25.53 -7.66
CA ASP A 270 -11.30 26.67 -8.00
C ASP A 270 -12.38 26.26 -9.03
N GLU A 271 -12.33 25.01 -9.50
CA GLU A 271 -13.21 24.41 -10.49
C GLU A 271 -13.90 23.15 -9.95
N VAL A 272 -14.17 23.09 -8.63
CA VAL A 272 -14.89 21.96 -8.05
C VAL A 272 -16.35 21.97 -8.51
N VAL A 273 -16.80 20.84 -9.04
CA VAL A 273 -18.16 20.58 -9.52
C VAL A 273 -18.71 19.31 -8.87
N THR A 274 -20.03 19.16 -8.90
CA THR A 274 -20.68 17.89 -8.53
C THR A 274 -20.90 17.05 -9.78
N TRP A 275 -20.16 15.96 -9.90
CA TRP A 275 -20.35 14.98 -10.96
C TRP A 275 -21.62 14.16 -10.67
N GLN A 276 -22.50 14.06 -11.66
CA GLN A 276 -23.73 13.27 -11.58
C GLN A 276 -23.50 11.87 -12.13
N VAL A 277 -24.26 10.88 -11.67
CA VAL A 277 -24.19 9.52 -12.23
C VAL A 277 -24.52 9.54 -13.73
N GLY A 278 -23.72 8.85 -14.53
CA GLY A 278 -23.93 8.71 -15.97
C GLY A 278 -22.67 8.96 -16.80
N ASP A 279 -22.88 9.06 -18.11
CA ASP A 279 -21.83 9.26 -19.11
C ASP A 279 -21.64 10.76 -19.35
N HIS A 280 -20.39 11.22 -19.27
CA HIS A 280 -20.04 12.62 -19.48
C HIS A 280 -18.97 12.74 -20.55
N VAL A 281 -19.23 13.54 -21.58
CA VAL A 281 -18.22 13.87 -22.58
C VAL A 281 -17.20 14.82 -21.96
N THR A 282 -15.93 14.43 -21.99
CA THR A 282 -14.85 15.20 -21.40
C THR A 282 -14.26 16.19 -22.40
N ALA A 283 -13.48 17.15 -21.91
CA ALA A 283 -12.82 18.14 -22.75
C ALA A 283 -11.85 17.51 -23.79
N SER A 284 -11.34 16.31 -23.52
CA SER A 284 -10.47 15.57 -24.45
C SER A 284 -11.25 14.85 -25.57
N GLY A 285 -12.59 14.89 -25.53
CA GLY A 285 -13.47 14.16 -26.44
C GLY A 285 -13.70 12.70 -26.03
N GLY A 286 -13.24 12.28 -24.86
CA GLY A 286 -13.56 10.98 -24.25
C GLY A 286 -14.92 10.97 -23.55
N THR A 287 -15.30 9.81 -23.02
CA THR A 287 -16.49 9.64 -22.17
C THR A 287 -16.07 9.14 -20.79
N SER A 288 -16.24 9.96 -19.76
CA SER A 288 -16.11 9.54 -18.36
C SER A 288 -17.41 8.94 -17.86
N ILE A 289 -17.34 7.74 -17.28
CA ILE A 289 -18.50 7.06 -16.69
C ILE A 289 -18.45 7.29 -15.18
N ILE A 290 -19.41 8.05 -14.67
CA ILE A 290 -19.53 8.37 -13.25
C ILE A 290 -20.52 7.38 -12.63
N LEU A 291 -20.02 6.51 -11.76
CA LEU A 291 -20.81 5.46 -11.12
C LEU A 291 -21.55 5.97 -9.87
N ASN A 292 -20.99 6.97 -9.17
CA ASN A 292 -21.54 7.52 -7.95
C ASN A 292 -21.45 9.04 -7.99
N SER A 293 -22.54 9.75 -7.70
CA SER A 293 -22.46 11.21 -7.66
C SER A 293 -21.59 11.66 -6.50
N ASN A 294 -20.65 12.55 -6.78
CA ASN A 294 -19.74 13.11 -5.78
C ASN A 294 -19.08 14.40 -6.32
N GLU A 295 -18.34 15.07 -5.46
CA GLU A 295 -17.51 16.19 -5.87
C GLU A 295 -16.32 15.73 -6.72
N GLY A 296 -15.83 16.64 -7.55
CA GLY A 296 -14.62 16.46 -8.31
C GLY A 296 -14.21 17.76 -8.95
N VAL A 297 -13.07 17.75 -9.62
CA VAL A 297 -12.60 18.90 -10.39
C VAL A 297 -13.22 18.87 -11.77
N ALA A 298 -13.50 20.03 -12.37
CA ALA A 298 -14.09 20.11 -13.71
C ALA A 298 -13.19 19.48 -14.78
N SER A 299 -11.87 19.49 -14.55
CA SER A 299 -10.87 18.88 -15.42
C SER A 299 -10.77 17.36 -15.31
N TRP A 300 -11.61 16.71 -14.50
CA TRP A 300 -11.59 15.26 -14.34
C TRP A 300 -11.92 14.55 -15.65
N ASP A 301 -11.08 13.58 -16.00
CA ASP A 301 -11.22 12.78 -17.19
C ASP A 301 -10.73 11.35 -16.93
N SER A 302 -11.65 10.40 -16.74
CA SER A 302 -11.30 9.01 -16.49
C SER A 302 -10.69 8.30 -17.71
N THR A 303 -10.93 8.81 -18.92
CA THR A 303 -10.36 8.26 -20.17
C THR A 303 -8.87 8.51 -20.29
N LEU A 304 -8.39 9.60 -19.70
CA LEU A 304 -6.98 9.98 -19.67
C LEU A 304 -6.27 9.53 -18.40
N TYR A 305 -6.97 8.95 -17.43
CA TYR A 305 -6.44 8.62 -16.10
C TYR A 305 -5.07 7.92 -16.16
N ASN A 306 -4.97 6.82 -16.89
CA ASN A 306 -3.71 6.06 -17.01
C ASN A 306 -2.63 6.83 -17.78
N GLN A 307 -3.00 7.63 -18.79
CA GLN A 307 -2.05 8.44 -19.55
C GLN A 307 -1.44 9.53 -18.69
N ILE A 308 -2.25 10.17 -17.85
CA ILE A 308 -1.80 11.15 -16.87
C ILE A 308 -0.82 10.49 -15.88
N LEU A 309 -1.16 9.32 -15.31
CA LEU A 309 -0.25 8.62 -14.40
C LEU A 309 1.09 8.25 -15.03
N VAL A 310 1.06 7.78 -16.29
CA VAL A 310 2.28 7.46 -17.04
C VAL A 310 3.12 8.70 -17.24
N LYS A 311 2.52 9.79 -17.71
CA LYS A 311 3.21 11.07 -17.92
C LYS A 311 3.87 11.59 -16.63
N GLU A 312 3.15 11.59 -15.52
CA GLU A 312 3.67 12.00 -14.21
C GLU A 312 4.84 11.12 -13.74
N THR A 313 4.78 9.82 -14.06
CA THR A 313 5.86 8.89 -13.76
C THR A 313 7.08 9.12 -14.65
N GLU A 314 6.88 9.37 -15.95
CA GLU A 314 7.95 9.71 -16.90
C GLU A 314 8.65 11.00 -16.51
N GLU A 315 7.91 12.06 -16.19
CA GLU A 315 8.47 13.34 -15.74
C GLU A 315 9.32 13.17 -14.47
N PHE A 316 8.86 12.36 -13.51
CA PHE A 316 9.65 12.03 -12.32
C PHE A 316 10.95 11.29 -12.68
N MET A 317 10.90 10.31 -13.57
CA MET A 317 12.08 9.56 -14.01
C MET A 317 13.06 10.46 -14.77
N GLU A 318 12.59 11.32 -15.65
CA GLU A 318 13.42 12.27 -16.40
C GLU A 318 14.13 13.25 -15.46
N GLU A 319 13.42 13.83 -14.50
CA GLU A 319 14.01 14.73 -13.50
C GLU A 319 15.06 14.00 -12.64
N HIS A 320 14.78 12.74 -12.27
CA HIS A 320 15.72 11.91 -11.52
C HIS A 320 17.01 11.67 -12.31
N LEU A 321 16.89 11.30 -13.59
CA LEU A 321 18.03 11.08 -14.49
C LEU A 321 18.85 12.36 -14.71
N GLN A 322 18.20 13.54 -14.80
CA GLN A 322 18.90 14.82 -14.94
C GLN A 322 19.69 15.20 -13.68
N LYS A 323 19.15 14.92 -12.49
CA LYS A 323 19.79 15.25 -11.21
C LYS A 323 20.88 14.25 -10.81
N ARG A 324 20.85 13.04 -11.36
CA ARG A 324 21.75 11.92 -11.05
C ARG A 324 22.13 11.16 -12.33
N PRO A 325 22.89 11.79 -13.24
CA PRO A 325 23.24 11.22 -14.55
C PRO A 325 24.15 10.00 -14.47
#